data_AF-J9GD60-F1
#
_entry.id   AF-J9GD60-F1
#
_cell.length_a   1.000
_cell.length_b   1.000
_cell.length_c   1.000
_cell.angle_alpha   90.00
_cell.angle_beta   90.00
_cell.angle_gamma   90.00
#
_symmetry.space_group_name_H-M   'P 1'
#
loop_
_entity.id
_entity.type
_entity.pdbx_description
1 polymer ?
#
loop_
_entity_poly.entity_id
_entity_poly.type
_entity_poly.pdbx_seq_one_letter_code
_entity_poly.pdbx_strand_id
1 'polypeptide(L)' 'MCLGAIYWAHLDHLYFAASKDDAAEAGFDDAFIYRELPLSIHERKLTTETLLEAEGKQPFDEWMANTDRVEY' A
#
# COMPACT_ATOMS: atom_id res chain seq x y z
N MET A 1 -0.57 -3.49 4.86
CA MET A 1 -0.43 -4.54 3.83
C MET A 1 -1.76 -5.22 3.53
N CYS A 2 -2.30 -6.05 4.43
CA CYS A 2 -3.46 -6.91 4.14
C CYS A 2 -4.71 -6.16 3.69
N LEU A 3 -4.99 -4.98 4.27
CA LEU A 3 -6.11 -4.15 3.83
C LEU A 3 -5.98 -3.74 2.35
N GLY A 4 -4.77 -3.42 1.88
CA GLY A 4 -4.52 -3.14 0.47
C GLY A 4 -4.80 -4.35 -0.42
N ALA A 5 -4.37 -5.55 0.01
CA ALA A 5 -4.64 -6.78 -0.73
C ALA A 5 -6.15 -7.09 -0.83
N ILE A 6 -6.90 -6.82 0.24
CA ILE A 6 -8.37 -6.98 0.25
C ILE A 6 -9.03 -6.05 -0.78
N TYR A 7 -8.58 -4.80 -0.88
CA TYR A 7 -9.10 -3.88 -1.90
C TYR A 7 -8.76 -4.32 -3.33
N TRP A 8 -7.54 -4.80 -3.58
CA TRP A 8 -7.18 -5.37 -4.89
C TRP A 8 -8.00 -6.61 -5.26
N ALA A 9 -8.52 -7.34 -4.26
CA ALA A 9 -9.33 -8.52 -4.47
C ALA A 9 -10.83 -8.24 -4.68
N HIS A 10 -11.26 -6.97 -4.57
CA HIS A 10 -12.66 -6.55 -4.77
C HIS A 10 -13.68 -7.33 -3.91
N LEU A 11 -13.34 -7.61 -2.65
CA LEU A 11 -14.23 -8.31 -1.71
C LEU A 11 -15.31 -7.37 -1.15
N ASP A 12 -16.54 -7.86 -1.04
CA ASP A 12 -17.69 -7.06 -0.57
C ASP A 12 -17.63 -6.74 0.94
N HIS A 13 -17.09 -7.66 1.74
CA HIS A 13 -17.11 -7.58 3.20
C HIS A 13 -15.81 -8.10 3.84
N LEU A 14 -15.37 -7.38 4.88
CA LEU A 14 -14.31 -7.80 5.80
C LEU A 14 -14.89 -7.88 7.21
N TYR A 15 -14.95 -9.09 7.76
CA TYR A 15 -15.28 -9.33 9.16
C TYR A 15 -13.99 -9.66 9.92
N PHE A 16 -13.74 -9.00 11.04
CA PHE A 16 -12.56 -9.22 11.88
C PHE A 16 -12.95 -9.31 13.35
N ALA A 17 -12.13 -9.98 14.16
CA ALA A 17 -12.37 -10.18 15.59
C ALA A 17 -11.45 -9.31 16.46
N ALA A 18 -10.13 -9.55 16.40
CA ALA A 18 -9.13 -8.75 17.10
C ALA A 18 -8.77 -7.50 16.30
N SER A 19 -8.61 -6.38 17.00
CA SER A 19 -8.24 -5.09 16.42
C SER A 19 -6.73 -4.96 16.20
N LYS A 20 -6.33 -3.91 15.47
CA LYS A 20 -4.91 -3.54 15.33
C LYS A 20 -4.26 -3.16 16.66
N ASP A 21 -5.06 -2.71 17.64
CA ASP A 21 -4.56 -2.29 18.95
C ASP A 21 -4.32 -3.53 19.81
N ASP A 22 -5.20 -4.54 19.75
CA ASP A 22 -4.94 -5.86 20.35
C ASP A 22 -3.65 -6.50 19.79
N ALA A 23 -3.44 -6.40 18.48
CA ALA A 23 -2.21 -6.85 17.84
C ALA A 23 -0.99 -6.07 18.34
N ALA A 24 -1.10 -4.76 18.51
CA ALA A 24 -0.02 -3.92 19.04
C ALA A 24 0.33 -4.26 20.50
N GLU A 25 -0.67 -4.52 21.34
CA GLU A 25 -0.47 -4.97 22.73
C GLU A 25 0.26 -6.31 22.78
N ALA A 26 0.00 -7.20 21.81
CA ALA A 26 0.71 -8.48 21.65
C ALA A 26 2.12 -8.34 21.04
N GLY A 27 2.55 -7.12 20.67
CA GLY A 27 3.88 -6.84 20.14
C GLY A 27 4.00 -6.90 18.61
N PHE A 28 2.89 -6.88 17.87
CA PHE A 28 2.90 -6.75 16.41
C PHE A 28 2.93 -5.29 15.96
N ASP A 29 3.50 -5.04 14.77
CA ASP A 29 3.75 -3.69 14.25
C ASP A 29 2.55 -3.05 13.52
N ASP A 30 1.39 -3.70 13.47
CA ASP A 30 0.21 -3.25 12.70
C ASP A 30 -0.13 -1.78 12.97
N ALA A 31 -0.28 -1.41 14.25
CA ALA A 31 -0.61 -0.03 14.63
C ALA A 31 0.51 0.97 14.26
N PHE A 32 1.78 0.55 14.32
CA PHE A 32 2.90 1.38 13.87
C PHE A 32 2.83 1.62 12.35
N ILE A 33 2.62 0.57 11.56
CA ILE A 33 2.51 0.67 10.11
C ILE A 33 1.36 1.60 9.70
N TYR A 34 0.21 1.52 10.37
CA TYR A 34 -0.92 2.44 10.11
C TYR A 34 -0.62 3.90 10.43
N ARG A 35 0.31 4.19 11.35
CA ARG A 35 0.76 5.57 11.62
C ARG A 35 1.75 6.09 10.58
N GLU A 36 2.58 5.22 9.99
CA GLU A 36 3.54 5.58 8.95
C GLU A 36 2.88 5.85 7.59
N LEU A 37 1.80 5.13 7.27
CA LEU A 37 1.10 5.24 5.99
C LEU A 37 0.69 6.67 5.58
N PRO A 38 0.04 7.48 6.45
CA PRO A 38 -0.38 8.83 6.09
C PRO A 38 0.75 9.85 6.05
N LEU A 39 1.96 9.52 6.54
CA LEU A 39 3.09 10.44 6.54
C LEU A 39 3.62 10.67 5.12
N SER A 40 4.13 11.88 4.87
CA SER A 40 4.88 12.14 3.64
C SER A 40 6.13 11.24 3.58
N ILE A 41 6.63 10.94 2.38
CA ILE A 41 7.74 10.00 2.20
C ILE A 41 9.00 10.38 2.99
N HIS A 42 9.20 11.66 3.27
CA HIS A 42 10.35 12.19 4.00
C HIS A 42 10.16 12.22 5.53
N GLU A 43 8.92 12.03 6.01
CA GLU A 43 8.59 12.00 7.43
C GLU A 43 8.48 10.57 7.99
N ARG A 44 8.51 9.56 7.11
CA ARG A 44 8.50 8.15 7.51
C ARG A 44 9.79 7.78 8.22
N LYS A 45 9.68 6.89 9.19
CA LYS A 45 10.82 6.24 9.85
C LYS A 45 11.68 5.45 8.86
N LEU A 46 11.06 4.87 7.84
CA LEU A 46 11.78 4.24 6.74
C LEU A 46 12.23 5.32 5.76
N THR A 47 13.54 5.55 5.69
CA THR A 47 14.16 6.41 4.67
C THR A 47 13.70 5.99 3.29
N THR A 48 13.04 6.90 2.59
CA THR A 48 12.47 6.68 1.26
C THR A 48 12.98 7.76 0.33
N GLU A 49 13.55 7.33 -0.80
CA GLU A 49 14.12 8.21 -1.82
C GLU A 49 13.55 7.85 -3.20
N THR A 50 13.27 8.87 -4.02
CA THR A 50 12.86 8.68 -5.41
C THR A 50 14.09 8.68 -6.30
N LEU A 51 14.24 7.65 -7.13
CA LEU A 51 15.31 7.52 -8.12
C LEU A 51 14.72 7.26 -9.50
N LEU A 52 15.40 7.71 -10.56
CA LEU A 52 15.06 7.43 -11.96
C LEU A 52 13.60 7.79 -12.30
N GLU A 53 13.15 8.99 -11.93
CA GLU A 53 11.74 9.39 -12.06
C GLU A 53 11.22 9.31 -13.52
N ALA A 54 12.08 9.63 -14.50
CA ALA A 54 11.70 9.57 -15.91
C ALA A 54 11.51 8.12 -16.39
N GLU A 55 12.46 7.25 -16.09
CA GLU A 55 12.43 5.82 -16.44
C GLU A 55 11.32 5.09 -15.69
N GLY A 56 11.08 5.44 -14.42
CA GLY A 56 10.01 4.86 -13.62
C GLY A 56 8.60 5.15 -14.14
N LYS A 57 8.42 6.19 -14.97
CA LYS A 57 7.13 6.51 -15.62
C LYS A 57 6.87 5.71 -16.89
N GLN A 58 7.93 5.28 -17.59
CA GLN A 58 7.82 4.61 -18.89
C GLN A 58 6.91 3.36 -18.88
N PRO A 59 6.95 2.46 -17.87
CA PRO A 59 6.05 1.31 -17.84
C PRO A 59 4.57 1.70 -17.76
N PHE A 60 4.25 2.83 -17.12
CA PHE A 60 2.88 3.33 -17.06
C PHE A 60 2.45 3.92 -18.40
N ASP A 61 3.34 4.63 -19.10
CA ASP A 61 3.07 5.14 -20.45
C ASP A 61 2.79 3.98 -21.43
N GLU A 62 3.59 2.91 -21.36
CA GLU A 62 3.39 1.68 -22.15
C GLU A 62 2.06 0.99 -21.78
N TRP A 63 1.75 0.89 -20.49
CA TRP A 63 0.47 0.36 -20.02
C TRP A 63 -0.72 1.20 -20.50
N MET A 64 -0.57 2.53 -20.59
CA MET A 64 -1.60 3.43 -21.11
C MET A 64 -1.78 3.32 -22.63
N ALA A 65 -0.71 3.03 -23.37
CA ALA A 65 -0.76 2.83 -24.81
C ALA A 65 -1.26 1.43 -25.23
N ASN A 66 -1.22 0.44 -24.34
CA ASN A 66 -1.64 -0.93 -24.62
C ASN A 66 -3.17 -1.05 -24.78
N THR A 67 -3.63 -1.30 -26.01
CA THR A 67 -5.07 -1.46 -26.32
C THR A 67 -5.68 -2.75 -25.78
N ASP A 68 -4.87 -3.75 -25.44
CA ASP A 68 -5.31 -5.06 -24.95
C ASP A 68 -5.26 -5.16 -23.42
N ARG A 69 -4.97 -4.05 -22.73
CA ARG A 69 -4.87 -4.05 -21.26
C ARG A 69 -6.21 -4.35 -20.60
N VAL A 70 -6.13 -4.97 -19.42
CA VAL A 70 -7.30 -5.19 -18.54
C VAL A 70 -7.20 -4.22 -17.38
N GLU A 71 -8.26 -3.44 -17.14
CA GLU A 71 -8.34 -2.49 -16.02
C GLU A 71 -8.45 -3.21 -14.67
N TYR A 72 -8.04 -2.54 -13.60
CA TYR A 72 -8.03 -3.06 -12.23
C TYR A 72 -8.88 -2.22 -11.28
#